data_AF-A0A522ASE4-F1
#
_entry.id   AF-A0A522ASE4-F1
#
_cell.length_a   1.000
_cell.length_b   1.000
_cell.length_c   1.000
_cell.angle_alpha   90.00
_cell.angle_beta   90.00
_cell.angle_gamma   90.00
#
_symmetry.space_group_name_H-M   'P 1'
#
loop_
_entity.id
_entity.type
_entity.pdbx_description
1 polymer ?
#
loop_
_entity_poly.entity_id
_entity_poly.type
_entity_poly.pdbx_seq_one_letter_code
_entity_poly.pdbx_strand_id
1 'polypeptide(L)'
;MPAILLALMLSAAATDQPRPATSACSGDQYYFPAGTFPAAYPASDVQRRRWYSSYLARLHEPSLSCGKGSEETYRLTWLHTFAHPVVIRISRRDSQVKVDAFQLSGSGRGDPGLVLYQTHKRLSMLEWGLLQARLRDSTFWSLPTSGNMYGVHGEQWILEGRRNDTYHIVDRWTPAAGPYRDLGVFIFDLVGWQRPDSSGY
;
A
#
# COMPACT_ATOMS: atom_id res chain seq x y z
N MET A 1 55.56 -9.76 -1.96
CA MET A 1 54.46 -8.87 -1.53
C MET A 1 53.23 -9.26 -2.34
N PRO A 2 52.22 -9.96 -1.79
CA PRO A 2 51.06 -10.36 -2.58
C PRO A 2 50.04 -9.21 -2.64
N ALA A 3 49.59 -8.90 -3.84
CA ALA A 3 48.52 -7.95 -4.11
C ALA A 3 47.18 -8.60 -3.76
N ILE A 4 46.47 -8.04 -2.78
CA ILE A 4 45.10 -8.44 -2.43
C ILE A 4 44.17 -7.76 -3.43
N LEU A 5 43.61 -8.56 -4.34
CA LEU A 5 42.56 -8.14 -5.26
C LEU A 5 41.25 -8.02 -4.45
N LEU A 6 40.88 -6.79 -4.10
CA LEU A 6 39.62 -6.50 -3.43
C LEU A 6 38.49 -6.61 -4.45
N ALA A 7 37.83 -7.77 -4.51
CA ALA A 7 36.63 -7.95 -5.32
C ALA A 7 35.49 -7.14 -4.68
N LEU A 8 35.14 -6.00 -5.29
CA LEU A 8 33.89 -5.31 -5.00
C LEU A 8 32.73 -6.22 -5.41
N MET A 9 32.09 -6.85 -4.43
CA MET A 9 30.76 -7.43 -4.62
C MET A 9 29.77 -6.27 -4.81
N LEU A 10 29.40 -5.98 -6.06
CA LEU A 10 28.20 -5.18 -6.34
C LEU A 10 27.01 -6.00 -5.85
N SER A 11 26.50 -5.67 -4.66
CA SER A 11 25.21 -6.16 -4.20
C SER A 11 24.15 -5.56 -5.12
N ALA A 12 23.49 -6.37 -5.94
CA ALA A 12 22.35 -5.95 -6.71
C ALA A 12 21.22 -5.61 -5.73
N ALA A 13 21.07 -4.33 -5.40
CA ALA A 13 19.90 -3.83 -4.70
C ALA A 13 18.67 -4.21 -5.54
N ALA A 14 17.80 -5.05 -4.99
CA ALA A 14 16.53 -5.38 -5.61
C ALA A 14 15.83 -4.07 -5.98
N THR A 15 15.60 -3.86 -7.26
CA THR A 15 15.26 -2.56 -7.82
C THR A 15 13.93 -2.04 -7.29
N ASP A 16 14.04 -0.95 -6.53
CA ASP A 16 13.02 -0.31 -5.70
C ASP A 16 12.17 0.70 -6.51
N GLN A 17 11.72 0.30 -7.69
CA GLN A 17 11.11 1.20 -8.68
C GLN A 17 9.68 0.79 -9.07
N PRO A 18 8.86 1.72 -9.61
CA PRO A 18 7.62 1.40 -10.27
C PRO A 18 7.81 0.29 -11.30
N ARG A 19 6.85 -0.62 -11.35
CA ARG A 19 6.89 -1.83 -12.16
C ARG A 19 5.79 -1.79 -13.21
N PRO A 20 5.98 -2.42 -14.37
CA PRO A 20 4.87 -2.61 -15.29
C PRO A 20 3.80 -3.49 -14.65
N ALA A 21 2.53 -3.10 -14.77
CA ALA A 21 1.42 -3.98 -14.46
C ALA A 21 1.40 -5.15 -15.47
N THR A 22 1.21 -6.38 -15.00
CA THR A 22 1.24 -7.56 -15.87
C THR A 22 -0.13 -7.88 -16.47
N SER A 23 -0.18 -8.65 -17.55
CA SER A 23 -1.46 -9.03 -18.18
C SER A 23 -2.25 -10.05 -17.35
N ALA A 24 -1.57 -10.86 -16.55
CA ALA A 24 -2.17 -11.90 -15.71
C ALA A 24 -1.42 -12.03 -14.38
N CYS A 25 -2.18 -12.31 -13.32
CA CYS A 25 -1.68 -12.81 -12.06
C CYS A 25 -2.47 -14.05 -11.64
N SER A 26 -1.87 -14.88 -10.78
CA SER A 26 -2.53 -16.08 -10.23
C SER A 26 -2.01 -16.39 -8.83
N GLY A 27 -2.82 -17.10 -8.04
CA GLY A 27 -2.40 -17.62 -6.73
C GLY A 27 -1.96 -16.52 -5.77
N ASP A 28 -0.84 -16.73 -5.09
CA ASP A 28 -0.29 -15.82 -4.08
C ASP A 28 0.36 -14.55 -4.67
N GLN A 29 0.35 -14.42 -6.00
CA GLN A 29 0.84 -13.25 -6.73
C GLN A 29 -0.30 -12.38 -7.28
N TYR A 30 -1.56 -12.75 -6.99
CA TYR A 30 -2.72 -12.05 -7.55
C TYR A 30 -2.72 -10.55 -7.22
N TYR A 31 -2.54 -10.19 -5.95
CA TYR A 31 -2.54 -8.79 -5.52
C TYR A 31 -1.18 -8.13 -5.67
N PHE A 32 -0.12 -8.84 -5.29
CA PHE A 32 1.23 -8.32 -5.23
C PHE A 32 2.17 -9.25 -6.03
N PRO A 33 2.97 -8.75 -6.99
CA PRO A 33 3.91 -9.58 -7.72
C PRO A 33 4.95 -10.27 -6.83
N ALA A 34 5.52 -11.39 -7.27
CA ALA A 34 6.66 -11.98 -6.58
C ALA A 34 7.86 -11.00 -6.52
N GLY A 35 8.58 -10.98 -5.40
CA GLY A 35 9.68 -10.04 -5.16
C GLY A 35 9.21 -8.59 -4.97
N THR A 36 7.94 -8.36 -4.64
CA THR A 36 7.45 -7.02 -4.30
C THR A 36 8.15 -6.48 -3.07
N PHE A 37 8.25 -7.33 -2.05
CA PHE A 37 8.78 -6.90 -0.77
C PHE A 37 10.20 -7.44 -0.56
N PRO A 38 11.10 -6.69 0.11
CA PRO A 38 12.44 -7.19 0.42
C PRO A 38 12.43 -8.50 1.21
N ALA A 39 13.45 -9.34 1.02
CA ALA A 39 13.57 -10.57 1.78
C ALA A 39 13.96 -10.34 3.26
N ALA A 40 14.48 -9.16 3.60
CA ALA A 40 14.96 -8.85 4.94
C ALA A 40 13.81 -8.77 5.97
N TYR A 41 14.11 -9.30 7.16
CA TYR A 41 13.32 -9.39 8.40
C TYR A 41 12.44 -8.15 8.69
N PRO A 42 11.23 -8.26 9.30
CA PRO A 42 10.69 -9.38 10.09
C PRO A 42 9.82 -10.42 9.37
N ALA A 43 9.48 -10.22 8.09
CA ALA A 43 8.70 -11.18 7.32
C ALA A 43 9.17 -11.24 5.87
N SER A 44 9.29 -12.46 5.33
CA SER A 44 9.64 -12.69 3.94
C SER A 44 8.60 -12.07 2.99
N ASP A 45 9.04 -11.85 1.75
CA ASP A 45 8.18 -11.42 0.65
C ASP A 45 6.89 -12.25 0.53
N VAL A 46 7.00 -13.59 0.57
CA VAL A 46 5.85 -14.50 0.53
C VAL A 46 4.91 -14.30 1.73
N GLN A 47 5.46 -14.16 2.94
CA GLN A 47 4.65 -13.97 4.14
C GLN A 47 3.89 -12.64 4.09
N ARG A 48 4.54 -11.55 3.68
CA ARG A 48 3.91 -10.24 3.51
C ARG A 48 2.82 -10.26 2.44
N ARG A 49 3.10 -10.83 1.28
CA ARG A 49 2.08 -10.98 0.23
C ARG A 49 0.85 -11.73 0.74
N ARG A 50 1.03 -12.87 1.41
CA ARG A 50 -0.08 -13.67 1.96
C ARG A 50 -0.85 -12.90 3.01
N TRP A 51 -0.15 -12.23 3.92
CA TRP A 51 -0.74 -11.44 4.99
C TRP A 51 -1.57 -10.27 4.43
N TYR A 52 -1.00 -9.43 3.57
CA TYR A 52 -1.73 -8.28 3.04
C TYR A 52 -2.85 -8.69 2.09
N SER A 53 -2.65 -9.77 1.31
CA SER A 53 -3.66 -10.26 0.38
C SER A 53 -4.91 -10.81 1.07
N SER A 54 -4.82 -11.27 2.32
CA SER A 54 -5.99 -11.85 3.01
C SER A 54 -7.11 -10.81 3.21
N TYR A 55 -6.75 -9.56 3.53
CA TYR A 55 -7.70 -8.46 3.68
C TYR A 55 -8.33 -8.07 2.33
N LEU A 56 -7.53 -8.01 1.28
CA LEU A 56 -8.00 -7.68 -0.07
C LEU A 56 -8.91 -8.77 -0.63
N ALA A 57 -8.54 -10.03 -0.43
CA ALA A 57 -9.35 -11.20 -0.79
C ALA A 57 -10.68 -11.22 -0.04
N ARG A 58 -10.68 -10.88 1.25
CA ARG A 58 -11.90 -10.81 2.07
C ARG A 58 -12.92 -9.82 1.51
N LEU A 59 -12.44 -8.75 0.90
CA LEU A 59 -13.22 -7.65 0.30
C LEU A 59 -13.48 -7.83 -1.20
N HIS A 60 -13.00 -8.92 -1.81
CA HIS A 60 -13.04 -9.14 -3.26
C HIS A 60 -12.47 -7.97 -4.07
N GLU A 61 -11.42 -7.37 -3.56
CA GLU A 61 -10.74 -6.27 -4.25
C GLU A 61 -10.12 -6.75 -5.58
N PRO A 62 -10.10 -5.92 -6.62
CA PRO A 62 -9.34 -6.19 -7.82
C PRO A 62 -7.83 -6.02 -7.54
N SER A 63 -7.02 -6.69 -8.35
CA SER A 63 -5.59 -6.44 -8.37
C SER A 63 -5.27 -5.11 -9.05
N LEU A 64 -4.30 -4.39 -8.50
CA LEU A 64 -3.72 -3.19 -9.10
C LEU A 64 -2.40 -3.48 -9.83
N SER A 65 -1.81 -4.64 -9.61
CA SER A 65 -0.54 -5.04 -10.22
C SER A 65 -0.69 -5.79 -11.55
N CYS A 66 -1.92 -6.16 -11.93
CA CYS A 66 -2.17 -6.82 -13.22
C CYS A 66 -3.57 -6.64 -13.78
N GLY A 67 -3.80 -7.23 -14.95
CA GLY A 67 -5.03 -7.09 -15.73
C GLY A 67 -5.03 -5.82 -16.59
N LYS A 68 -6.12 -5.59 -17.33
CA LYS A 68 -6.29 -4.43 -18.22
C LYS A 68 -6.90 -3.27 -17.44
N GLY A 69 -6.09 -2.51 -16.71
CA GLY A 69 -6.54 -1.33 -15.97
C GLY A 69 -6.39 -0.08 -16.81
N SER A 70 -7.50 0.60 -17.12
CA SER A 70 -7.52 1.93 -17.75
C SER A 70 -7.76 3.05 -16.73
N GLU A 71 -7.93 2.70 -15.45
CA GLU A 71 -8.23 3.65 -14.36
C GLU A 71 -6.95 3.98 -13.59
N GLU A 72 -6.85 5.23 -13.17
CA GLU A 72 -5.85 5.63 -12.18
C GLU A 72 -6.42 5.33 -10.80
N THR A 73 -5.77 4.44 -10.05
CA THR A 73 -6.29 3.92 -8.80
C THR A 73 -5.22 3.94 -7.73
N TYR A 74 -5.60 4.36 -6.52
CA TYR A 74 -4.77 4.30 -5.32
C TYR A 74 -5.50 3.51 -4.25
N ARG A 75 -4.78 2.65 -3.53
CA ARG A 75 -5.33 1.87 -2.41
C ARG A 75 -4.43 1.97 -1.19
N LEU A 76 -5.01 2.43 -0.08
CA LEU A 76 -4.40 2.36 1.24
C LEU A 76 -4.96 1.15 1.98
N THR A 77 -4.10 0.23 2.39
CA THR A 77 -4.39 -0.80 3.38
C THR A 77 -3.66 -0.44 4.67
N TRP A 78 -4.44 -0.18 5.71
CA TRP A 78 -3.96 0.22 7.02
C TRP A 78 -4.24 -0.90 8.02
N LEU A 79 -3.18 -1.51 8.55
CA LEU A 79 -3.26 -2.63 9.49
C LEU A 79 -2.67 -2.19 10.83
N HIS A 80 -3.53 -1.98 11.81
CA HIS A 80 -3.11 -1.55 13.14
C HIS A 80 -3.07 -2.74 14.11
N THR A 81 -2.16 -2.66 15.08
CA THR A 81 -2.00 -3.72 16.10
C THR A 81 -3.23 -3.84 17.01
N PHE A 82 -3.82 -2.71 17.40
CA PHE A 82 -4.91 -2.63 18.37
C PHE A 82 -6.22 -2.05 17.81
N ALA A 83 -6.28 -1.84 16.50
CA ALA A 83 -7.46 -1.26 15.86
C ALA A 83 -7.86 -2.08 14.65
N HIS A 84 -9.10 -1.86 14.22
CA HIS A 84 -9.70 -2.54 13.10
C HIS A 84 -8.98 -2.22 11.78
N PRO A 85 -8.64 -3.23 10.96
CA PRO A 85 -8.07 -3.01 9.63
C PRO A 85 -8.97 -2.14 8.76
N VAL A 86 -8.35 -1.27 7.97
CA VAL A 86 -9.04 -0.40 7.02
C VAL A 86 -8.44 -0.56 5.63
N VAL A 87 -9.31 -0.64 4.62
CA VAL A 87 -8.92 -0.63 3.20
C VAL A 87 -9.71 0.47 2.51
N ILE A 88 -9.00 1.41 1.88
CA ILE A 88 -9.58 2.53 1.12
C ILE A 88 -9.04 2.47 -0.29
N ARG A 89 -9.92 2.30 -1.29
CA ARG A 89 -9.59 2.40 -2.71
C ARG A 89 -10.22 3.66 -3.30
N ILE A 90 -9.41 4.44 -3.99
CA ILE A 90 -9.84 5.62 -4.75
C ILE A 90 -9.50 5.37 -6.22
N SER A 91 -10.50 5.27 -7.09
CA SER A 91 -10.29 5.07 -8.53
C SER A 91 -10.85 6.24 -9.35
N ARG A 92 -10.13 6.57 -10.42
CA ARG A 92 -10.52 7.60 -11.37
C ARG A 92 -10.64 7.01 -12.76
N ARG A 93 -11.80 7.26 -13.37
CA ARG A 93 -12.05 7.11 -14.81
C ARG A 93 -12.55 8.45 -15.35
N ASP A 94 -11.79 9.06 -16.24
CA ASP A 94 -12.10 10.37 -16.82
C ASP A 94 -12.30 11.46 -15.74
N SER A 95 -13.51 12.00 -15.61
CA SER A 95 -13.90 12.96 -14.57
C SER A 95 -14.63 12.33 -13.38
N GLN A 96 -14.81 11.01 -13.38
CA GLN A 96 -15.48 10.28 -12.30
C GLN A 96 -14.45 9.70 -11.35
N VAL A 97 -14.51 10.16 -10.10
CA VAL A 97 -13.64 9.68 -9.02
C VAL A 97 -14.52 8.98 -7.98
N LYS A 98 -14.22 7.71 -7.73
CA LYS A 98 -14.97 6.83 -6.82
C LYS A 98 -14.09 6.44 -5.64
N VAL A 99 -14.73 6.27 -4.50
CA VAL A 99 -14.14 5.77 -3.27
C VAL A 99 -14.92 4.55 -2.84
N ASP A 100 -14.19 3.48 -2.51
CA ASP A 100 -14.68 2.31 -1.79
C ASP A 100 -13.81 2.16 -0.54
N ALA A 101 -14.40 2.36 0.64
CA ALA A 101 -13.72 2.26 1.93
C ALA A 101 -14.39 1.20 2.81
N PHE A 102 -13.58 0.37 3.46
CA PHE A 102 -14.04 -0.74 4.29
C PHE A 102 -13.27 -0.78 5.61
N GLN A 103 -13.99 -0.95 6.72
CA GLN A 103 -13.43 -1.27 8.02
C GLN A 103 -13.82 -2.71 8.37
N LEU A 104 -12.84 -3.48 8.80
CA LEU A 104 -12.95 -4.91 9.05
C LEU A 104 -12.90 -5.23 10.56
N SER A 105 -13.61 -6.26 11.00
CA SER A 105 -13.75 -6.60 12.43
C SER A 105 -12.55 -7.31 13.02
N GLY A 106 -11.65 -7.84 12.18
CA GLY A 106 -10.50 -8.60 12.61
C GLY A 106 -9.38 -7.72 13.17
N SER A 107 -8.17 -8.26 13.14
CA SER A 107 -6.96 -7.59 13.63
C SER A 107 -5.98 -7.33 12.50
N GLY A 108 -5.09 -6.34 12.66
CA GLY A 108 -4.01 -6.12 11.71
C GLY A 108 -3.01 -7.28 11.61
N ARG A 109 -3.03 -8.28 12.51
CA ARG A 109 -1.99 -9.34 12.62
C ARG A 109 -2.23 -10.59 11.78
N GLY A 110 -3.17 -10.57 10.84
CA GLY A 110 -3.42 -11.67 9.91
C GLY A 110 -4.85 -12.20 9.89
N ASP A 111 -5.75 -11.68 10.73
CA ASP A 111 -7.17 -12.00 10.67
C ASP A 111 -7.98 -10.83 10.08
N PRO A 112 -8.54 -10.98 8.86
CA PRO A 112 -9.44 -9.98 8.30
C PRO A 112 -10.78 -9.86 9.01
N GLY A 113 -11.32 -10.91 9.63
CA GLY A 113 -12.68 -10.89 10.18
C GLY A 113 -13.78 -10.60 9.13
N LEU A 114 -14.81 -9.85 9.54
CA LEU A 114 -15.97 -9.47 8.73
C LEU A 114 -15.96 -7.97 8.39
N VAL A 115 -16.74 -7.53 7.40
CA VAL A 115 -16.96 -6.10 7.16
C VAL A 115 -17.84 -5.52 8.26
N LEU A 116 -17.33 -4.53 9.00
CA LEU A 116 -18.10 -3.78 10.01
C LEU A 116 -18.79 -2.57 9.39
N TYR A 117 -18.02 -1.79 8.63
CA TYR A 117 -18.49 -0.57 8.01
C TYR A 117 -17.95 -0.47 6.59
N GLN A 118 -18.74 0.17 5.73
CA GLN A 118 -18.34 0.48 4.37
C GLN A 118 -18.85 1.85 3.96
N THR A 119 -18.10 2.52 3.09
CA THR A 119 -18.48 3.80 2.51
C THR A 119 -18.19 3.78 1.03
N HIS A 120 -19.20 4.09 0.22
CA HIS A 120 -19.08 4.28 -1.20
C HIS A 120 -19.46 5.73 -1.50
N LYS A 121 -18.54 6.53 -2.03
CA LYS A 121 -18.82 7.92 -2.40
C LYS A 121 -18.10 8.33 -3.67
N ARG A 122 -18.52 9.47 -4.21
CA ARG A 122 -17.79 10.16 -5.27
C ARG A 122 -16.98 11.30 -4.67
N LEU A 123 -15.80 11.53 -5.24
CA LEU A 123 -15.02 12.74 -4.97
C LEU A 123 -15.20 13.72 -6.13
N SER A 124 -15.14 15.00 -5.78
CA SER A 124 -14.99 16.08 -6.75
C SER A 124 -13.62 16.03 -7.42
N MET A 125 -13.52 16.66 -8.60
CA MET A 125 -12.23 16.84 -9.26
C MET A 125 -11.26 17.72 -8.45
N LEU A 126 -11.78 18.59 -7.57
CA LEU A 126 -10.96 19.37 -6.64
C LEU A 126 -10.29 18.45 -5.60
N GLU A 127 -11.07 17.60 -4.93
CA GLU A 127 -10.54 16.60 -3.97
C GLU A 127 -9.52 15.67 -4.64
N TRP A 128 -9.78 15.24 -5.87
CA TRP A 128 -8.83 14.47 -6.66
C TRP A 128 -7.54 15.24 -6.95
N GLY A 129 -7.64 16.52 -7.33
CA GLY A 129 -6.48 17.38 -7.53
C GLY A 129 -5.65 17.54 -6.25
N LEU A 130 -6.30 17.63 -5.09
CA LEU A 130 -5.63 17.66 -3.79
C LEU A 130 -4.90 16.34 -3.49
N LEU A 131 -5.53 15.18 -3.76
CA LEU A 131 -4.88 13.88 -3.62
C LEU A 131 -3.63 13.78 -4.52
N GLN A 132 -3.75 14.22 -5.77
CA GLN A 132 -2.62 14.26 -6.72
C GLN A 132 -1.48 15.16 -6.22
N ALA A 133 -1.80 16.30 -5.61
CA ALA A 133 -0.79 17.15 -5.00
C ALA A 133 -0.05 16.43 -3.87
N ARG A 134 -0.76 15.78 -2.94
CA ARG A 134 -0.15 15.01 -1.83
C ARG A 134 0.70 13.82 -2.32
N LEU A 135 0.28 13.17 -3.41
CA LEU A 135 1.07 12.12 -4.06
C LEU A 135 2.40 12.65 -4.64
N ARG A 136 2.40 13.85 -5.23
CA ARG A 136 3.64 14.49 -5.69
C ARG A 136 4.52 14.92 -4.52
N ASP A 137 3.94 15.57 -3.51
CA ASP A 137 4.68 16.11 -2.36
C ASP A 137 5.35 15.00 -1.55
N SER A 138 4.70 13.83 -1.47
CA SER A 138 5.28 12.62 -0.86
C SER A 138 6.30 11.90 -1.74
N THR A 139 6.47 12.32 -2.99
CA THR A 139 7.29 11.63 -4.00
C THR A 139 6.91 10.16 -4.15
N PHE A 140 5.62 9.82 -3.96
CA PHE A 140 5.12 8.45 -3.83
C PHE A 140 5.69 7.51 -4.90
N TRP A 141 5.61 7.89 -6.18
CA TRP A 141 6.05 7.07 -7.30
C TRP A 141 7.57 6.82 -7.39
N SER A 142 8.38 7.50 -6.58
CA SER A 142 9.83 7.31 -6.52
C SER A 142 10.30 6.82 -5.15
N LEU A 143 9.40 6.64 -4.19
CA LEU A 143 9.76 6.12 -2.88
C LEU A 143 10.19 4.65 -3.00
N PRO A 144 11.13 4.20 -2.16
CA PRO A 144 11.43 2.78 -2.05
C PRO A 144 10.20 2.01 -1.57
N THR A 145 9.96 0.80 -2.08
CA THR A 145 8.83 -0.03 -1.70
C THR A 145 8.83 -0.32 -0.21
N SER A 146 9.96 -0.67 0.41
CA SER A 146 10.00 -0.82 1.87
C SER A 146 11.04 0.10 2.49
N GLY A 147 10.69 0.67 3.63
CA GLY A 147 11.62 1.38 4.50
C GLY A 147 12.17 0.45 5.58
N ASN A 148 12.82 1.04 6.59
CA ASN A 148 13.24 0.34 7.80
C ASN A 148 12.01 -0.17 8.58
N MET A 149 11.85 -1.50 8.70
CA MET A 149 10.73 -2.13 9.42
C MET A 149 11.13 -2.41 10.88
N TYR A 150 10.51 -1.74 11.85
CA TYR A 150 10.77 -2.01 13.28
C TYR A 150 9.54 -1.79 14.16
N GLY A 151 9.10 -2.83 14.88
CA GLY A 151 8.22 -2.67 16.04
C GLY A 151 7.36 -3.90 16.36
N VAL A 152 7.02 -4.07 17.63
CA VAL A 152 6.04 -5.08 18.09
C VAL A 152 4.63 -4.51 18.02
N HIS A 153 4.48 -3.20 18.27
CA HIS A 153 3.23 -2.46 18.28
C HIS A 153 3.32 -1.27 17.34
N GLY A 154 2.27 -1.04 16.56
CA GLY A 154 2.24 0.02 15.57
C GLY A 154 1.25 -0.27 14.46
N GLU A 155 1.47 0.44 13.34
CA GLU A 155 0.60 0.47 12.18
C GLU A 155 1.36 0.16 10.89
N GLN A 156 0.89 -0.83 10.14
CA GLN A 156 1.37 -1.07 8.79
C GLN A 156 0.57 -0.23 7.80
N TRP A 157 1.26 0.59 7.02
CA TRP A 157 0.71 1.44 5.97
C TRP A 157 1.20 0.91 4.62
N ILE A 158 0.30 0.25 3.90
CA ILE A 158 0.54 -0.23 2.54
C ILE A 158 -0.23 0.67 1.59
N LEU A 159 0.47 1.57 0.91
CA LEU A 159 -0.11 2.41 -0.13
C LEU A 159 0.38 1.91 -1.49
N GLU A 160 -0.55 1.54 -2.36
CA GLU A 160 -0.25 1.17 -3.73
C GLU A 160 -1.02 2.03 -4.73
N GLY A 161 -0.47 2.15 -5.92
CA GLY A 161 -1.00 2.97 -6.99
C GLY A 161 -0.84 2.28 -8.34
N ARG A 162 -1.83 2.44 -9.19
CA ARG A 162 -1.78 2.10 -10.60
C ARG A 162 -2.14 3.32 -11.43
N ARG A 163 -1.32 3.66 -12.41
CA ARG A 163 -1.64 4.63 -13.46
C ARG A 163 -1.18 4.07 -14.79
N ASN A 164 -2.11 3.92 -15.74
CA ASN A 164 -1.86 3.21 -16.99
C ASN A 164 -1.30 1.79 -16.71
N ASP A 165 -0.18 1.46 -17.35
CA ASP A 165 0.56 0.21 -17.15
C ASP A 165 1.63 0.31 -16.05
N THR A 166 1.64 1.37 -15.25
CA THR A 166 2.59 1.53 -14.14
C THR A 166 1.94 1.20 -12.80
N TYR A 167 2.54 0.27 -12.08
CA TYR A 167 2.19 -0.13 -10.72
C TYR A 167 3.31 0.26 -9.75
N HIS A 168 2.95 0.76 -8.57
CA HIS A 168 3.91 1.03 -7.51
C HIS A 168 3.27 0.81 -6.14
N ILE A 169 4.09 0.47 -5.15
CA ILE A 169 3.66 0.17 -3.80
C ILE A 169 4.72 0.61 -2.81
N VAL A 170 4.26 1.22 -1.72
CA VAL A 170 5.06 1.68 -0.60
C VAL A 170 4.48 1.05 0.68
N ASP A 171 5.35 0.40 1.42
CA ASP A 171 5.10 -0.38 2.62
C ASP A 171 5.91 0.24 3.77
N ARG A 172 5.21 0.78 4.77
CA ARG A 172 5.83 1.47 5.92
C ARG A 172 5.19 1.03 7.23
N TRP A 173 6.06 0.64 8.16
CA TRP A 173 5.67 0.48 9.55
C TRP A 173 5.75 1.84 10.26
N THR A 174 4.64 2.27 10.87
CA THR A 174 4.50 3.49 11.68
C THR A 174 5.27 4.66 11.06
N PRO A 175 4.87 5.12 9.85
CA PRO A 175 5.63 6.12 9.13
C PRO A 175 5.81 7.37 10.01
N ALA A 176 7.03 7.90 10.05
CA ALA A 176 7.34 9.13 10.78
C ALA A 176 6.54 10.30 10.21
N ALA A 177 6.43 11.38 11.01
CA ALA A 177 5.82 12.62 10.53
C ALA A 177 6.51 13.10 9.25
N GLY A 178 5.70 13.52 8.27
CA GLY A 178 6.19 13.97 6.98
C GLY A 178 5.26 13.58 5.82
N PRO A 179 5.65 13.91 4.59
CA PRO A 179 4.77 13.90 3.43
C PRO A 179 4.04 12.58 3.15
N TYR A 180 4.71 11.43 3.35
CA TYR A 180 4.07 10.12 3.14
C TYR A 180 2.99 9.81 4.20
N ARG A 181 3.26 10.14 5.46
CA ARG A 181 2.27 9.97 6.54
C ARG A 181 1.09 10.92 6.31
N ASP A 182 1.37 12.17 5.95
CA ASP A 182 0.35 13.18 5.68
C ASP A 182 -0.54 12.77 4.49
N LEU A 183 0.03 12.11 3.48
CA LEU A 183 -0.74 11.55 2.36
C LEU A 183 -1.74 10.49 2.83
N GLY A 184 -1.33 9.50 3.63
CA GLY A 184 -2.28 8.48 4.07
C GLY A 184 -3.29 9.01 5.10
N VAL A 185 -2.93 9.98 5.95
CA VAL A 185 -3.91 10.71 6.79
C VAL A 185 -4.94 11.42 5.91
N PHE A 186 -4.49 12.12 4.87
CA PHE A 186 -5.38 12.79 3.94
C PHE A 186 -6.33 11.82 3.22
N ILE A 187 -5.89 10.58 2.94
CA ILE A 187 -6.78 9.53 2.38
C ILE A 187 -7.91 9.18 3.36
N PHE A 188 -7.66 9.12 4.68
CA PHE A 188 -8.72 8.97 5.68
C PHE A 188 -9.68 10.16 5.70
N ASP A 189 -9.15 11.38 5.61
CA ASP A 189 -9.96 12.61 5.60
C ASP A 189 -10.91 12.66 4.39
N LEU A 190 -10.44 12.24 3.20
CA LEU A 190 -11.26 12.18 1.98
C LEU A 190 -12.49 11.27 2.12
N VAL A 191 -12.39 10.22 2.94
CA VAL A 191 -13.50 9.28 3.18
C VAL A 191 -14.33 9.63 4.41
N GLY A 192 -13.94 10.68 5.14
CA GLY A 192 -14.64 11.15 6.34
C GLY A 192 -14.53 10.19 7.52
N TRP A 193 -13.48 9.36 7.56
CA TRP A 193 -13.28 8.40 8.65
C TRP A 193 -12.24 8.93 9.61
N GLN A 194 -12.58 8.93 10.90
CA GLN A 194 -11.57 9.17 11.93
C GLN A 194 -10.64 7.96 11.99
N ARG A 195 -9.33 8.20 11.84
CA ARG A 195 -8.34 7.19 12.17
C ARG A 195 -8.40 6.97 13.68
N PRO A 196 -8.52 5.73 14.17
CA PRO A 196 -8.35 5.44 15.59
C PRO A 196 -7.02 6.05 16.06
N ASP A 197 -7.09 6.82 17.13
CA ASP A 197 -5.97 7.57 17.66
C ASP A 197 -4.88 6.62 18.15
N SER A 198 -3.69 6.74 17.56
CA SER A 198 -2.51 5.97 17.97
C SER A 198 -1.96 6.39 19.34
N SER A 199 -2.59 7.36 20.02
CA SER A 199 -2.19 7.95 21.31
C SER A 199 -2.88 7.31 22.53
N GLY A 200 -3.72 6.30 22.33
CA GLY A 200 -4.46 5.63 23.41
C GLY A 200 -3.76 4.46 24.10
N TYR A 201 -2.47 4.21 23.84
CA TYR A 201 -1.70 3.12 24.46
C TYR A 201 -0.31 3.59 24.90
#